data_AF-A0A2E5U318-F1
#
_entry.id   AF-A0A2E5U318-F1
#
_cell.length_a   1.000
_cell.length_b   1.000
_cell.length_c   1.000
_cell.angle_alpha   90.00
_cell.angle_beta   90.00
_cell.angle_gamma   90.00
#
_symmetry.space_group_name_H-M   'P 1'
#
loop_
_entity.id
_entity.type
_entity.pdbx_description
1 polymer ?
#
loop_
_entity_poly.entity_id
_entity_poly.type
_entity_poly.pdbx_seq_one_letter_code
_entity_poly.pdbx_strand_id
1 'polypeptide(L)'
;MTEFIIVNIGYGFAFIALAIKEVLWLRVILTVSFMFRLFYSYSITGNNNVAFWNSLFILVNIIMIVKIIDERRSRFIPHEIKDIKNTIFKQLTSKEFLYLWSLGKIRTMEKETIIDKGVKQKKLMFLLSGKSFVKGGSKILAELERGQFIAEMSFLTNQPTSAQVVTEEEVTIIEWDNDILKRIENTNQSFWQKIHYILSKDVTKKLELMNKAHQG
;
A
#
# COMPACT_ATOMS: atom_id res chain seq x y z
N MET A 1 -20.40 35.32 38.91
CA MET A 1 -18.97 35.15 38.56
C MET A 1 -18.67 33.72 38.12
N THR A 2 -19.18 32.71 38.83
CA THR A 2 -18.97 31.28 38.53
C THR A 2 -19.55 30.84 37.18
N GLU A 3 -20.74 31.29 36.80
CA GLU A 3 -21.36 30.95 35.50
C GLU A 3 -20.56 31.48 34.30
N PHE A 4 -20.03 32.70 34.40
CA PHE A 4 -19.17 33.29 33.38
C PHE A 4 -17.90 32.46 33.19
N ILE A 5 -17.27 32.01 34.27
CA ILE A 5 -16.07 31.16 34.21
C ILE A 5 -16.41 29.82 33.55
N ILE A 6 -17.52 29.19 33.92
CA ILE A 6 -17.95 27.91 33.35
C ILE A 6 -18.21 28.03 31.84
N VAL A 7 -18.90 29.08 31.41
CA VAL A 7 -19.20 29.32 29.99
C VAL A 7 -17.93 29.59 29.18
N ASN A 8 -16.99 30.40 29.70
CA ASN A 8 -15.73 30.68 29.01
C ASN A 8 -14.80 29.46 28.95
N ILE A 9 -14.81 28.60 29.97
CA ILE A 9 -14.13 27.30 29.92
C ILE A 9 -14.74 26.43 28.81
N GLY A 10 -16.07 26.40 28.69
CA GLY A 10 -16.77 25.73 27.60
C GLY A 10 -16.36 26.22 26.21
N TYR A 11 -16.23 27.54 26.03
CA TYR A 11 -15.72 28.13 24.79
C TYR A 11 -14.25 27.75 24.52
N GLY A 12 -13.41 27.67 25.56
CA GLY A 12 -12.03 27.20 25.44
C GLY A 12 -11.94 25.76 24.91
N PHE A 13 -12.78 24.86 25.44
CA PHE A 13 -12.85 23.48 24.95
C PHE A 13 -13.39 23.38 23.51
N ALA A 14 -14.37 24.21 23.14
CA ALA A 14 -14.88 24.27 21.78
C ALA A 14 -13.81 24.77 20.79
N PHE A 15 -13.03 25.77 21.19
CA PHE A 15 -11.92 26.30 20.39
C PHE A 15 -10.80 25.27 20.19
N ILE A 16 -10.43 24.54 21.24
CA ILE A 16 -9.46 23.44 21.17
C ILE A 16 -9.99 22.30 20.29
N ALA A 17 -11.27 21.95 20.38
CA ALA A 17 -11.89 20.93 19.54
C ALA A 17 -11.85 21.28 18.04
N LEU A 18 -12.10 22.55 17.70
CA LEU A 18 -11.98 23.06 16.33
C LEU A 18 -10.53 23.11 15.83
N ALA A 19 -9.56 23.27 16.73
CA ALA A 19 -8.13 23.35 16.40
C ALA A 19 -7.47 21.96 16.14
N ILE A 20 -8.15 20.86 16.46
CA ILE A 20 -7.59 19.51 16.29
C ILE A 20 -7.64 19.08 14.83
N LYS A 21 -6.53 19.33 14.15
CA LYS A 21 -6.28 19.01 12.74
C LYS A 21 -6.12 17.50 12.48
N GLU A 22 -5.89 16.71 13.52
CA GLU A 22 -5.74 15.26 13.41
C GLU A 22 -6.99 14.52 13.89
N VAL A 23 -7.61 13.75 12.98
CA VAL A 23 -8.82 12.95 13.25
C VAL A 23 -8.68 12.04 14.49
N LEU A 24 -7.46 11.58 14.83
CA LEU A 24 -7.21 10.76 16.01
C LEU A 24 -7.47 11.51 17.33
N TRP A 25 -6.91 12.71 17.48
CA TRP A 25 -7.06 13.51 18.70
C TRP A 25 -8.51 13.93 18.93
N LEU A 26 -9.24 14.21 17.85
CA LEU A 26 -10.67 14.51 17.93
C LEU A 26 -11.45 13.32 18.51
N ARG A 27 -11.14 12.09 18.05
CA ARG A 27 -11.77 10.87 18.56
C ARG A 27 -11.41 10.61 20.04
N VAL A 28 -10.17 10.86 20.43
CA VAL A 28 -9.75 10.72 21.84
C VAL A 28 -10.51 11.69 22.74
N ILE A 29 -10.59 12.97 22.38
CA ILE A 29 -11.33 13.96 23.17
C ILE A 29 -12.83 13.64 23.25
N LEU A 30 -13.45 13.23 22.13
CA LEU A 30 -14.85 12.80 22.13
C LEU A 30 -15.08 11.60 23.05
N THR A 31 -14.19 10.62 23.02
CA THR A 31 -14.26 9.44 23.89
C THR A 31 -14.19 9.85 25.35
N VAL A 32 -13.26 10.74 25.71
CA VAL A 32 -13.13 11.27 27.08
C VAL A 32 -14.38 12.04 27.51
N SER A 33 -14.92 12.91 26.64
CA SER A 33 -16.16 13.65 26.89
C SER A 33 -17.35 12.71 27.15
N PHE A 34 -17.53 11.68 26.33
CA PHE A 34 -18.60 10.71 26.52
C PHE A 34 -18.41 9.85 27.77
N MET A 35 -17.16 9.54 28.18
CA MET A 35 -16.89 8.86 29.44
C MET A 35 -17.36 9.68 30.65
N PHE A 36 -17.06 10.99 30.69
CA PHE A 36 -17.57 11.87 31.75
C PHE A 36 -19.09 11.96 31.75
N ARG A 37 -19.70 12.05 30.57
CA ARG A 37 -21.15 12.15 30.41
C ARG A 37 -21.87 10.86 30.80
N LEU A 38 -21.27 9.71 30.49
CA LEU A 38 -21.73 8.39 30.94
C LEU A 38 -21.68 8.29 32.47
N PHE A 39 -20.56 8.68 33.08
CA PHE A 39 -20.39 8.68 34.53
C PHE A 39 -21.42 9.59 35.23
N TYR A 40 -21.63 10.81 34.72
CA TYR A 40 -22.63 11.73 35.27
C TYR A 40 -24.05 11.14 35.19
N SER A 41 -24.40 10.58 34.02
CA SER A 41 -25.72 10.01 33.77
C SER A 41 -26.03 8.81 34.65
N TYR A 42 -25.03 7.96 34.91
CA TYR A 42 -25.17 6.74 35.71
C TYR A 42 -25.17 7.04 37.22
N SER A 43 -24.21 7.85 37.69
CA SER A 43 -23.98 8.06 39.13
C SER A 43 -24.84 9.17 39.75
N ILE A 44 -25.21 10.20 38.98
CA ILE A 44 -25.96 11.37 39.51
C ILE A 44 -27.41 11.36 39.05
N THR A 45 -27.65 11.23 37.74
CA THR A 45 -29.00 11.42 37.18
C THR A 45 -29.85 10.15 37.13
N GLY A 46 -29.24 8.97 37.23
CA GLY A 46 -29.92 7.67 37.07
C GLY A 46 -30.57 7.47 35.70
N ASN A 47 -30.17 8.24 34.69
CA ASN A 47 -30.80 8.21 33.37
C ASN A 47 -30.18 7.11 32.50
N ASN A 48 -30.81 5.94 32.51
CA ASN A 48 -30.33 4.76 31.78
C ASN A 48 -30.29 4.97 30.26
N ASN A 49 -31.19 5.77 29.69
CA ASN A 49 -31.22 6.03 28.26
C ASN A 49 -29.99 6.85 27.81
N VAL A 50 -29.67 7.93 28.54
CA VAL A 50 -28.49 8.75 28.25
C VAL A 50 -27.20 7.94 28.46
N ALA A 51 -27.14 7.09 29.48
CA ALA A 51 -26.01 6.20 29.71
C ALA A 51 -25.81 5.18 28.57
N PHE A 52 -26.89 4.57 28.07
CA PHE A 52 -26.83 3.63 26.95
C PHE A 52 -26.22 4.26 25.69
N TRP A 53 -26.73 5.41 25.26
CA TRP A 53 -26.23 6.08 24.05
C TRP A 53 -24.76 6.52 24.18
N ASN A 54 -24.35 7.05 25.34
CA ASN A 54 -22.94 7.42 25.55
C ASN A 54 -22.02 6.19 25.51
N SER A 55 -22.48 5.04 26.02
CA SER A 55 -21.72 3.78 25.94
C SER A 55 -21.53 3.33 24.49
N LEU A 56 -22.57 3.41 23.66
CA LEU A 56 -22.48 3.10 22.24
C LEU A 56 -21.52 4.04 21.51
N PHE A 57 -21.57 5.34 21.80
CA PHE A 57 -20.63 6.30 21.21
C PHE A 57 -19.19 6.05 21.62
N ILE A 58 -18.92 5.71 22.88
CA ILE A 58 -17.58 5.32 23.35
C ILE A 58 -17.08 4.11 22.56
N LEU A 59 -17.90 3.06 22.42
CA LEU A 59 -17.52 1.85 21.69
C LEU A 59 -17.11 2.15 20.24
N VAL A 60 -17.96 2.91 19.52
CA VAL A 60 -17.67 3.30 18.13
C VAL A 60 -16.39 4.13 18.04
N ASN A 61 -16.20 5.10 18.95
CA ASN A 61 -14.98 5.93 18.93
C ASN A 61 -13.72 5.11 19.25
N ILE A 62 -13.77 4.14 20.18
CA ILE A 62 -12.66 3.22 20.45
C ILE A 62 -12.29 2.42 19.21
N ILE A 63 -13.28 1.84 18.51
CA ILE A 63 -13.03 1.09 17.25
C ILE A 63 -12.34 1.98 16.21
N MET A 64 -12.80 3.23 16.06
CA MET A 64 -12.18 4.18 15.13
C MET A 64 -10.75 4.56 15.55
N ILE A 65 -10.49 4.77 16.85
CA ILE A 65 -9.14 5.04 17.37
C ILE A 65 -8.21 3.86 17.05
N VAL A 66 -8.64 2.63 17.34
CA VAL A 66 -7.86 1.42 17.05
C VAL A 66 -7.56 1.31 15.56
N LYS A 67 -8.56 1.56 14.69
CA LYS A 67 -8.37 1.55 13.24
C LYS A 67 -7.32 2.57 12.78
N ILE A 68 -7.40 3.82 13.27
CA ILE A 68 -6.44 4.87 12.91
C ILE A 68 -5.03 4.53 13.44
N ILE A 69 -4.92 3.96 14.64
CA ILE A 69 -3.63 3.54 15.19
C ILE A 69 -3.03 2.38 14.37
N ASP A 70 -3.83 1.39 13.97
CA ASP A 70 -3.34 0.29 13.09
C ASP A 70 -2.90 0.84 11.73
N GLU A 71 -3.61 1.82 11.17
CA GLU A 71 -3.23 2.50 9.93
C GLU A 71 -1.92 3.30 10.07
N ARG A 72 -1.69 3.92 11.24
CA ARG A 72 -0.47 4.70 11.55
C ARG A 72 0.72 3.84 11.98
N ARG A 73 0.51 2.57 12.35
CA ARG A 73 1.58 1.69 12.83
C ARG A 73 2.52 1.35 11.69
N SER A 74 3.72 1.94 11.71
CA SER A 74 4.81 1.53 10.82
C SER A 74 5.24 0.12 11.18
N ARG A 75 4.95 -0.85 10.29
CA ARG A 75 5.41 -2.23 10.45
C ARG A 75 6.90 -2.30 10.12
N PHE A 76 7.63 -3.11 10.88
CA PHE A 76 9.05 -3.36 10.63
C PHE A 76 9.22 -3.98 9.24
N ILE A 77 10.02 -3.32 8.39
CA ILE A 77 10.39 -3.81 7.07
C ILE A 77 11.82 -4.33 7.16
N PRO A 78 12.08 -5.61 6.83
CA PRO A 78 13.42 -6.17 6.82
C PRO A 78 14.40 -5.30 6.00
N HIS A 79 15.64 -5.20 6.48
CA HIS A 79 16.64 -4.29 5.88
C HIS A 79 16.90 -4.61 4.39
N GLU A 80 16.89 -5.89 4.02
CA GLU A 80 17.14 -6.40 2.67
C GLU A 80 16.17 -5.88 1.60
N ILE A 81 14.94 -5.54 1.99
CA ILE A 81 13.87 -5.11 1.07
C ILE A 81 13.43 -3.66 1.33
N LYS A 82 14.08 -2.99 2.29
CA LYS A 82 13.73 -1.63 2.72
C LYS A 82 14.04 -0.59 1.65
N ASP A 83 15.12 -0.78 0.91
CA ASP A 83 15.49 0.08 -0.21
C ASP A 83 14.46 -0.02 -1.35
N ILE A 84 14.04 -1.24 -1.71
CA ILE A 84 12.99 -1.52 -2.70
C ILE A 84 11.66 -0.87 -2.28
N LYS A 85 11.29 -0.98 -0.99
CA LYS A 85 10.12 -0.29 -0.44
C LYS A 85 10.19 1.23 -0.64
N ASN A 86 11.34 1.83 -0.33
CA ASN A 86 11.49 3.29 -0.26
C ASN A 86 11.68 3.94 -1.65
N THR A 87 12.16 3.17 -2.63
CA THR A 87 12.45 3.66 -3.98
C THR A 87 11.32 3.32 -4.95
N ILE A 88 11.03 2.03 -5.12
CA ILE A 88 10.07 1.51 -6.12
C ILE A 88 8.65 1.52 -5.56
N PHE A 89 8.43 0.91 -4.40
CA PHE A 89 7.09 0.76 -3.80
C PHE A 89 6.73 1.88 -2.83
N LYS A 90 7.25 3.10 -3.04
CA LYS A 90 7.09 4.22 -2.10
C LYS A 90 5.63 4.62 -1.85
N GLN A 91 4.76 4.40 -2.85
CA GLN A 91 3.33 4.71 -2.77
C GLN A 91 2.54 3.76 -1.88
N LEU A 92 3.08 2.57 -1.61
CA LEU A 92 2.46 1.62 -0.70
C LEU A 92 2.75 2.02 0.75
N THR A 93 1.79 1.84 1.63
CA THR A 93 2.05 1.83 3.08
C THR A 93 2.93 0.63 3.44
N SER A 94 3.55 0.63 4.62
CA SER A 94 4.32 -0.53 5.09
C SER A 94 3.46 -1.80 5.15
N LYS A 95 2.20 -1.67 5.55
CA LYS A 95 1.23 -2.78 5.60
C LYS A 95 0.92 -3.34 4.21
N GLU A 96 0.61 -2.46 3.25
CA GLU A 96 0.33 -2.83 1.86
C GLU A 96 1.54 -3.49 1.20
N PHE A 97 2.74 -2.95 1.39
CA PHE A 97 3.97 -3.53 0.83
C PHE A 97 4.26 -4.91 1.42
N LEU A 98 4.23 -5.06 2.75
CA LEU A 98 4.48 -6.36 3.38
C LEU A 98 3.41 -7.39 3.00
N TYR A 99 2.16 -6.95 2.84
CA TYR A 99 1.09 -7.81 2.33
C TYR A 99 1.38 -8.25 0.89
N LEU A 100 1.68 -7.33 -0.03
CA LEU A 100 2.08 -7.68 -1.41
C LEU A 100 3.27 -8.63 -1.42
N TRP A 101 4.30 -8.32 -0.64
CA TRP A 101 5.52 -9.11 -0.54
C TRP A 101 5.24 -10.53 -0.07
N SER A 102 4.37 -10.69 0.94
CA SER A 102 3.99 -12.01 1.48
C SER A 102 3.23 -12.90 0.49
N LEU A 103 2.62 -12.30 -0.55
CA LEU A 103 1.92 -13.04 -1.60
C LEU A 103 2.86 -13.51 -2.71
N GLY A 104 4.08 -12.97 -2.77
CA GLY A 104 5.06 -13.32 -3.77
C GLY A 104 5.90 -14.53 -3.37
N LYS A 105 6.43 -15.24 -4.35
CA LYS A 105 7.38 -16.34 -4.16
C LYS A 105 8.74 -15.91 -4.70
N ILE A 106 9.77 -16.01 -3.87
CA ILE A 106 11.14 -15.74 -4.29
C ILE A 106 11.68 -16.99 -4.98
N ARG A 107 12.32 -16.80 -6.14
CA ARG A 107 13.01 -17.84 -6.88
C ARG A 107 14.36 -17.33 -7.34
N THR A 108 15.36 -18.20 -7.30
CA THR A 108 16.64 -17.99 -7.95
C THR A 108 16.66 -18.83 -9.21
N MET A 109 17.15 -18.24 -10.29
CA MET A 109 17.23 -18.86 -11.60
C MET A 109 18.65 -18.69 -12.12
N GLU A 110 19.16 -19.73 -12.76
CA GLU A 110 20.46 -19.69 -13.42
C GLU A 110 20.30 -19.17 -14.85
N LYS A 111 21.28 -19.48 -15.71
CA LYS A 111 21.39 -19.01 -17.08
C LYS A 111 20.32 -19.60 -18.00
N GLU A 112 19.10 -19.07 -17.93
CA GLU A 112 17.94 -19.58 -18.65
C GLU A 112 17.02 -18.50 -19.26
N THR A 113 16.04 -18.96 -20.03
CA THR A 113 14.96 -18.10 -20.53
C THR A 113 13.90 -17.94 -19.46
N ILE A 114 13.73 -16.71 -18.96
CA ILE A 114 12.71 -16.34 -17.97
C ILE A 114 11.32 -16.36 -18.62
N ILE A 115 11.22 -15.81 -19.83
CA ILE A 115 9.97 -15.63 -20.57
C ILE A 115 10.21 -15.89 -22.05
N ASP A 116 9.39 -16.78 -22.61
CA ASP A 116 9.28 -16.96 -24.05
C ASP A 116 8.42 -15.86 -24.72
N LYS A 117 8.74 -15.55 -25.97
CA LYS A 117 7.99 -14.61 -26.81
C LYS A 117 6.64 -15.22 -27.22
N GLY A 118 5.57 -14.41 -27.21
CA GLY A 118 4.24 -14.80 -27.64
C GLY A 118 3.48 -15.66 -26.63
N VAL A 119 4.01 -15.84 -25.42
CA VAL A 119 3.36 -16.59 -24.35
C VAL A 119 2.57 -15.63 -23.47
N LYS A 120 1.33 -16.02 -23.14
CA LYS A 120 0.54 -15.29 -22.15
C LYS A 120 1.06 -15.61 -20.75
N GLN A 121 1.67 -14.63 -20.10
CA GLN A 121 2.24 -14.81 -18.78
C GLN A 121 1.14 -14.90 -17.72
N LYS A 122 1.28 -15.88 -16.83
CA LYS A 122 0.38 -16.08 -15.68
C LYS A 122 0.93 -15.45 -14.40
N LYS A 123 2.16 -14.96 -14.45
CA LYS A 123 2.84 -14.37 -13.31
C LYS A 123 3.44 -13.02 -13.69
N LEU A 124 3.37 -12.09 -12.75
CA LEU A 124 4.14 -10.87 -12.75
C LEU A 124 5.43 -11.13 -11.97
N MET A 125 6.57 -10.69 -12.48
CA MET A 125 7.87 -10.93 -11.85
C MET A 125 8.58 -9.60 -11.58
N PHE A 126 9.48 -9.59 -10.61
CA PHE A 126 10.27 -8.42 -10.24
C PHE A 126 11.69 -8.82 -9.86
N LEU A 127 12.67 -8.15 -10.45
CA LEU A 127 14.08 -8.50 -10.33
C LEU A 127 14.68 -7.99 -9.02
N LEU A 128 15.16 -8.91 -8.18
CA LEU A 128 15.76 -8.63 -6.88
C LEU A 128 17.29 -8.57 -6.91
N SER A 129 17.93 -9.36 -7.78
CA SER A 129 19.37 -9.35 -8.01
C SER A 129 19.71 -9.88 -9.40
N GLY A 130 20.91 -9.53 -9.88
CA GLY A 130 21.42 -9.89 -11.20
C GLY A 130 20.80 -9.05 -12.33
N LYS A 131 21.08 -9.46 -13.56
CA LYS A 131 20.67 -8.79 -14.79
C LYS A 131 19.90 -9.73 -15.70
N SER A 132 18.92 -9.17 -16.40
CA SER A 132 18.21 -9.87 -17.47
C SER A 132 18.07 -8.99 -18.71
N PHE A 133 17.84 -9.61 -19.86
CA PHE A 133 17.87 -8.94 -21.15
C PHE A 133 16.58 -9.23 -21.90
N VAL A 134 15.94 -8.18 -22.40
CA VAL A 134 14.77 -8.27 -23.27
C VAL A 134 15.27 -8.47 -24.70
N LYS A 135 14.98 -9.62 -25.31
CA LYS A 135 15.38 -9.98 -26.67
C LYS A 135 14.19 -9.92 -27.64
N GLY A 136 14.36 -9.16 -28.72
CA GLY A 136 13.44 -9.09 -29.84
C GLY A 136 14.02 -9.81 -31.05
N GLY A 137 13.81 -11.12 -31.15
CA GLY A 137 14.55 -11.93 -32.12
C GLY A 137 16.01 -12.07 -31.68
N SER A 138 16.97 -11.73 -32.55
CA SER A 138 18.41 -11.80 -32.25
C SER A 138 18.99 -10.56 -31.56
N LYS A 139 18.24 -9.45 -31.46
CA LYS A 139 18.72 -8.18 -30.89
C LYS A 139 18.30 -8.03 -29.43
N ILE A 140 19.22 -7.55 -28.59
CA ILE A 140 18.91 -7.08 -27.24
C ILE A 140 18.24 -5.70 -27.36
N LEU A 141 17.00 -5.60 -26.88
CA LEU A 141 16.20 -4.38 -26.93
C LEU A 141 16.35 -3.53 -25.66
N ALA A 142 16.56 -4.19 -24.52
CA ALA A 142 16.75 -3.53 -23.23
C ALA A 142 17.48 -4.46 -22.25
N GLU A 143 18.25 -3.86 -21.35
CA GLU A 143 18.77 -4.49 -20.15
C GLU A 143 17.84 -4.16 -18.97
N LEU A 144 17.59 -5.17 -18.14
CA LEU A 144 16.78 -5.07 -16.93
C LEU A 144 17.66 -5.30 -15.71
N GLU A 145 17.58 -4.36 -14.78
CA GLU A 145 18.35 -4.34 -13.54
C GLU A 145 17.44 -4.50 -12.32
N ARG A 146 18.06 -4.70 -11.15
CA ARG A 146 17.39 -4.74 -9.86
C ARG A 146 16.39 -3.60 -9.71
N GLY A 147 15.17 -3.93 -9.30
CA GLY A 147 14.11 -2.95 -9.11
C GLY A 147 13.18 -2.76 -10.29
N GLN A 148 13.33 -3.53 -11.37
CA GLN A 148 12.46 -3.50 -12.55
C GLN A 148 11.55 -4.72 -12.60
N PHE A 149 10.36 -4.53 -13.18
CA PHE A 149 9.42 -5.63 -13.39
C PHE A 149 9.79 -6.45 -14.63
N ILE A 150 9.23 -7.64 -14.72
CA ILE A 150 9.26 -8.48 -15.90
C ILE A 150 7.83 -8.96 -16.15
N ALA A 151 7.41 -9.01 -17.42
CA ALA A 151 6.04 -9.32 -17.87
C ALA A 151 4.96 -8.26 -17.54
N GLU A 152 5.33 -7.08 -17.04
CA GLU A 152 4.38 -6.06 -16.61
C GLU A 152 3.48 -5.57 -17.77
N MET A 153 4.02 -5.44 -18.99
CA MET A 153 3.24 -5.09 -20.17
C MET A 153 2.20 -6.16 -20.50
N SER A 154 2.58 -7.43 -20.45
CA SER A 154 1.67 -8.56 -20.70
C SER A 154 0.56 -8.61 -19.64
N PHE A 155 0.92 -8.35 -18.38
CA PHE A 155 -0.03 -8.29 -17.27
C PHE A 155 -1.03 -7.13 -17.41
N LEU A 156 -0.56 -5.90 -17.65
CA LEU A 156 -1.41 -4.70 -17.75
C LEU A 156 -2.30 -4.70 -18.99
N THR A 157 -1.78 -5.15 -20.13
CA THR A 157 -2.52 -5.15 -21.42
C THR A 157 -3.33 -6.42 -21.64
N ASN A 158 -3.09 -7.47 -20.83
CA ASN A 158 -3.63 -8.82 -21.01
C ASN A 158 -3.27 -9.45 -22.37
N GLN A 159 -2.25 -8.93 -23.06
CA GLN A 159 -1.73 -9.43 -24.34
C GLN A 159 -0.55 -10.39 -24.12
N PRO A 160 -0.24 -11.29 -25.07
CA PRO A 160 0.97 -12.11 -25.03
C PRO A 160 2.25 -11.27 -24.99
N THR A 161 3.34 -11.86 -24.50
CA THR A 161 4.65 -11.19 -24.44
C THR A 161 5.14 -10.80 -25.82
N SER A 162 5.54 -9.53 -25.97
CA SER A 162 6.07 -8.99 -27.23
C SER A 162 7.53 -9.40 -27.50
N ALA A 163 8.27 -9.71 -26.44
CA ALA A 163 9.68 -10.05 -26.47
C ALA A 163 10.00 -11.20 -25.52
N GLN A 164 11.13 -11.85 -25.77
CA GLN A 164 11.71 -12.86 -24.88
C GLN A 164 12.48 -12.16 -23.76
N VAL A 165 12.53 -12.74 -22.58
CA VAL A 165 13.42 -12.28 -21.50
C VAL A 165 14.33 -13.41 -21.09
N VAL A 166 15.63 -13.17 -21.13
CA VAL A 166 16.66 -14.15 -20.79
C VAL A 166 17.60 -13.58 -19.74
N THR A 167 18.26 -14.44 -18.99
CA THR A 167 19.38 -14.04 -18.15
C THR A 167 20.66 -14.75 -18.58
N GLU A 168 21.80 -14.10 -18.35
CA GLU A 168 23.13 -14.63 -18.66
C GLU A 168 23.95 -14.99 -17.41
N GLU A 169 23.36 -14.76 -16.23
CA GLU A 169 23.94 -14.98 -14.90
C GLU A 169 22.87 -15.48 -13.93
N GLU A 170 23.24 -15.75 -12.68
CA GLU A 170 22.26 -16.05 -11.64
C GLU A 170 21.43 -14.81 -11.31
N VAL A 171 20.10 -14.95 -11.34
CA VAL A 171 19.16 -13.90 -10.98
C VAL A 171 18.23 -14.36 -9.88
N THR A 172 17.90 -13.45 -8.97
CA THR A 172 16.83 -13.67 -8.00
C THR A 172 15.65 -12.80 -8.35
N ILE A 173 14.46 -13.41 -8.44
CA ILE A 173 13.20 -12.75 -8.72
C ILE A 173 12.19 -13.02 -7.62
N ILE A 174 11.22 -12.12 -7.46
CA ILE A 174 9.95 -12.40 -6.78
C ILE A 174 8.84 -12.46 -7.82
N GLU A 175 8.02 -13.51 -7.77
CA GLU A 175 6.91 -13.73 -8.69
C GLU A 175 5.56 -13.70 -7.95
N TRP A 176 4.56 -13.08 -8.57
CA TRP A 176 3.16 -13.07 -8.11
C TRP A 176 2.27 -13.70 -9.17
N ASP A 177 1.39 -14.62 -8.76
CA ASP A 177 0.36 -15.15 -9.65
C ASP A 177 -0.66 -14.06 -10.01
N ASN A 178 -0.98 -13.92 -11.29
CA ASN A 178 -1.86 -12.88 -11.80
C ASN A 178 -3.27 -12.95 -11.16
N ASP A 179 -3.73 -14.15 -10.81
CA ASP A 179 -5.03 -14.35 -10.16
C ASP A 179 -5.07 -13.76 -8.75
N ILE A 180 -3.94 -13.73 -8.04
CA ILE A 180 -3.81 -13.07 -6.73
C ILE A 180 -3.90 -11.56 -6.90
N LEU A 181 -3.22 -11.01 -7.90
CA LEU A 181 -3.26 -9.57 -8.19
C LEU A 181 -4.66 -9.11 -8.65
N LYS A 182 -5.34 -9.92 -9.48
CA LYS A 182 -6.74 -9.67 -9.86
C LYS A 182 -7.70 -9.73 -8.68
N ARG A 183 -7.42 -10.56 -7.68
CA ARG A 183 -8.21 -10.55 -6.43
C ARG A 183 -8.03 -9.23 -5.69
N ILE A 184 -6.81 -8.69 -5.64
CA ILE A 184 -6.56 -7.37 -5.04
C ILE A 184 -7.35 -6.29 -5.78
N GLU A 185 -7.32 -6.30 -7.11
CA GLU A 185 -8.14 -5.41 -7.95
C GLU A 185 -9.62 -5.43 -7.56
N ASN A 186 -10.22 -6.61 -7.43
CA ASN A 186 -11.65 -6.73 -7.11
C ASN A 186 -12.00 -6.43 -5.64
N THR A 187 -11.08 -6.65 -4.71
CA THR A 187 -11.35 -6.53 -3.25
C THR A 187 -10.92 -5.20 -2.65
N ASN A 188 -9.92 -4.53 -3.23
CA ASN A 188 -9.34 -3.31 -2.70
C ASN A 188 -8.83 -2.39 -3.82
N GLN A 189 -9.76 -1.64 -4.41
CA GLN A 189 -9.49 -0.73 -5.52
C GLN A 189 -8.41 0.31 -5.20
N SER A 190 -8.38 0.84 -3.97
CA SER A 190 -7.39 1.86 -3.57
C SER A 190 -5.97 1.29 -3.56
N PHE A 191 -5.81 0.07 -3.04
CA PHE A 191 -4.51 -0.59 -3.05
C PHE A 191 -4.09 -0.98 -4.48
N TRP A 192 -5.03 -1.50 -5.28
CA TRP A 192 -4.78 -1.81 -6.69
C TRP A 192 -4.33 -0.61 -7.51
N GLN A 193 -4.96 0.56 -7.35
CA GLN A 193 -4.56 1.79 -8.06
C GLN A 193 -3.09 2.14 -7.82
N LYS A 194 -2.58 1.92 -6.60
CA LYS A 194 -1.17 2.14 -6.28
C LYS A 194 -0.26 1.13 -6.98
N ILE A 195 -0.64 -0.15 -7.01
CA ILE A 195 0.08 -1.20 -7.74
C ILE A 195 0.10 -0.88 -9.23
N HIS A 196 -1.06 -0.59 -9.82
CA HIS A 196 -1.20 -0.22 -11.21
C HIS A 196 -0.32 0.98 -11.56
N TYR A 197 -0.33 2.04 -10.74
CA TYR A 197 0.54 3.19 -10.91
C TYR A 197 2.04 2.82 -10.93
N ILE A 198 2.48 1.95 -10.02
CA ILE A 198 3.87 1.48 -9.96
C ILE A 198 4.24 0.75 -11.25
N LEU A 199 3.38 -0.15 -11.73
CA LEU A 199 3.60 -0.92 -12.96
C LEU A 199 3.59 -0.03 -14.21
N SER A 200 2.60 0.88 -14.33
CA SER A 200 2.53 1.82 -15.45
C SER A 200 3.78 2.69 -15.52
N LYS A 201 4.27 3.16 -14.37
CA LYS A 201 5.50 3.97 -14.31
C LYS A 201 6.72 3.18 -14.82
N ASP A 202 6.84 1.91 -14.48
CA ASP A 202 7.93 1.04 -14.96
C ASP A 202 7.84 0.82 -16.48
N VAL A 203 6.65 0.53 -17.01
CA VAL A 203 6.41 0.40 -18.46
C VAL A 203 6.81 1.67 -19.21
N THR A 204 6.35 2.84 -18.77
CA THR A 204 6.65 4.10 -19.45
C THR A 204 8.15 4.36 -19.49
N LYS A 205 8.86 4.12 -18.36
CA LYS A 205 10.32 4.28 -18.30
C LYS A 205 11.03 3.37 -19.30
N LYS A 206 10.59 2.10 -19.43
CA LYS A 206 11.17 1.16 -20.40
C LYS A 206 10.89 1.56 -21.85
N LEU A 207 9.67 1.97 -22.16
CA LEU A 207 9.30 2.43 -23.50
C LEU A 207 10.13 3.65 -23.94
N GLU A 208 10.39 4.60 -23.04
CA GLU A 208 11.27 5.74 -23.32
C GLU A 208 12.70 5.31 -23.65
N LEU A 209 13.25 4.33 -22.92
CA LEU A 209 14.59 3.79 -23.18
C LEU A 209 14.65 3.05 -24.52
N MET A 210 13.63 2.23 -24.83
CA MET A 210 13.55 1.48 -26.09
C MET A 210 13.41 2.40 -27.30
N ASN A 211 12.64 3.48 -27.20
CA ASN A 211 12.49 4.46 -28.28
C ASN A 211 13.80 5.19 -28.57
N LYS A 212 14.55 5.58 -27.53
CA LYS A 212 15.89 6.19 -27.69
C LYS A 212 16.87 5.26 -28.39
N ALA A 213 16.85 3.96 -28.04
CA ALA A 213 17.72 2.95 -28.66
C ALA A 213 17.34 2.57 -30.11
N HIS A 214 16.16 2.97 -30.59
CA HIS A 214 15.76 2.81 -32.01
C HIS A 214 16.07 4.04 -32.86
N GLN A 215 16.33 5.20 -32.24
CA GLN A 215 16.61 6.47 -32.94
C GLN A 215 18.12 6.78 -33.05
N GLY A 216 18.98 6.09 -32.30
CA GLY A 216 20.43 6.16 -32.38
C GLY A 216 21.02 4.91 -33.04
#